data_AF-A0A960N657-F1
#
_entry.id   AF-A0A960N657-F1
#
_cell.length_a   1.000
_cell.length_b   1.000
_cell.length_c   1.000
_cell.angle_alpha   90.00
_cell.angle_beta   90.00
_cell.angle_gamma   90.00
#
_symmetry.space_group_name_H-M   'P 1'
#
loop_
_entity.id
_entity.type
_entity.pdbx_description
1 polymer ?
#
loop_
_entity_poly.entity_id
_entity_poly.type
_entity_poly.pdbx_seq_one_letter_code
_entity_poly.pdbx_strand_id
1 'polypeptide(L)'
;AANVLELGGGDLVVRSGRNIDAGIYYLESGTGILEAGADITTNSTRSPSLGLIGNLNNPDSFRLDPLTWLPTTLFVGKSSFDVSARGDLLLGPVTNPFLLPQSVNNRFYYKTYFSTFGADSGVNISSLGGDVTLRNSVTLPTSSSPQNILEAWSVTQQEFRVSGGTDRASFYQPWLRLAETSVVPFRTLYSLQAPTVTASALDGDINLQGSLTLYPSPTGQLELVAAGGVNGLQPTGISDTRFIGQSVYVWSSASVNVSDANPSSVPSPLSPFSYFGITGSASTLNSLTSSGFL
;
A
#
# COMPACT_ATOMS: atom_id res chain seq x y z
N ALA A 1 -30.94 2.29 -16.22
CA ALA A 1 -29.63 1.75 -15.80
C ALA A 1 -28.61 2.15 -16.85
N ALA A 2 -27.50 2.78 -16.46
CA ALA A 2 -26.39 2.97 -17.39
C ALA A 2 -25.75 1.59 -17.65
N ASN A 3 -25.53 1.23 -18.92
CA ASN A 3 -24.79 0.02 -19.27
C ASN A 3 -23.31 0.27 -18.96
N VAL A 4 -22.90 0.01 -17.71
CA VAL A 4 -21.48 -0.04 -17.35
C VAL A 4 -20.91 -1.31 -17.96
N LEU A 5 -20.08 -1.13 -18.98
CA LEU A 5 -19.35 -2.21 -19.61
C LEU A 5 -17.96 -2.25 -19.01
N GLU A 6 -17.71 -3.25 -18.17
CA GLU A 6 -16.37 -3.53 -17.69
C GLU A 6 -15.59 -4.21 -18.81
N LEU A 7 -14.56 -3.53 -19.30
CA LEU A 7 -13.69 -4.01 -20.36
C LEU A 7 -12.29 -4.24 -19.79
N GLY A 8 -11.80 -5.47 -19.90
CA GLY A 8 -10.46 -5.83 -19.44
C GLY A 8 -10.43 -7.16 -18.70
N GLY A 9 -9.24 -7.52 -18.28
CA GLY A 9 -8.91 -8.80 -17.68
C GLY A 9 -7.70 -9.42 -18.36
N GLY A 10 -7.19 -10.49 -17.78
CA GLY A 10 -6.05 -11.23 -18.30
C GLY A 10 -5.17 -11.71 -17.16
N ASP A 11 -4.23 -12.58 -17.49
CA ASP A 11 -3.32 -13.13 -16.49
C ASP A 11 -1.99 -12.37 -16.54
N LEU A 12 -1.42 -12.13 -15.36
CA LEU A 12 -0.10 -11.54 -15.20
C LEU A 12 0.84 -12.62 -14.67
N VAL A 13 1.89 -12.94 -15.42
CA VAL A 13 2.91 -13.91 -14.97
C VAL A 13 4.27 -13.23 -14.90
N VAL A 14 4.86 -13.21 -13.70
CA VAL A 14 6.20 -12.69 -13.42
C VAL A 14 7.02 -13.81 -12.81
N ARG A 15 8.08 -14.22 -13.52
CA ARG A 15 9.00 -15.25 -13.07
C ARG A 15 10.41 -14.71 -13.04
N SER A 16 11.09 -14.87 -11.91
CA SER A 16 12.51 -14.56 -11.77
C SER A 16 13.28 -15.79 -11.37
N GLY A 17 14.41 -16.06 -12.04
CA GLY A 17 15.31 -17.16 -11.66
C GLY A 17 15.98 -16.94 -10.29
N ARG A 18 15.99 -15.69 -9.80
CA ARG A 18 16.51 -15.32 -8.48
C ARG A 18 15.46 -14.48 -7.76
N ASN A 19 15.71 -13.19 -7.57
CA ASN A 19 14.84 -12.34 -6.76
C ASN A 19 13.81 -11.60 -7.64
N ILE A 20 12.63 -11.36 -7.10
CA ILE A 20 11.78 -10.24 -7.54
C ILE A 20 12.16 -9.06 -6.63
N ASP A 21 12.87 -8.10 -7.21
CA ASP A 21 13.50 -6.99 -6.47
C ASP A 21 12.62 -5.73 -6.53
N ALA A 22 11.59 -5.72 -5.68
CA ALA A 22 10.50 -4.75 -5.65
C ALA A 22 9.55 -4.81 -6.86
N GLY A 23 8.41 -4.13 -6.71
CA GLY A 23 7.41 -4.03 -7.78
C GLY A 23 6.10 -3.44 -7.29
N ILE A 24 5.34 -2.90 -8.23
CA ILE A 24 3.92 -2.61 -8.03
C ILE A 24 3.21 -3.32 -9.17
N TYR A 25 2.35 -4.27 -8.84
CA TYR A 25 1.63 -5.07 -9.81
C TYR A 25 0.15 -4.80 -9.66
N TYR A 26 -0.54 -4.61 -10.78
CA TYR A 26 -1.96 -4.34 -10.81
C TYR A 26 -2.66 -5.40 -11.65
N LEU A 27 -3.75 -5.94 -11.11
CA LEU A 27 -4.64 -6.83 -11.82
C LEU A 27 -6.08 -6.46 -11.49
N GLU A 28 -6.87 -6.19 -12.53
CA GLU A 28 -8.30 -5.89 -12.34
C GLU A 28 -9.16 -7.15 -12.30
N SER A 29 -8.87 -8.09 -13.19
CA SER A 29 -9.57 -9.36 -13.32
C SER A 29 -8.64 -10.39 -13.93
N GLY A 30 -8.78 -11.66 -13.54
CA GLY A 30 -7.89 -12.77 -13.93
C GLY A 30 -7.02 -13.25 -12.78
N THR A 31 -5.93 -13.93 -13.10
CA THR A 31 -4.98 -14.47 -12.10
C THR A 31 -3.58 -13.91 -12.29
N GLY A 32 -2.99 -13.43 -11.18
CA GLY A 32 -1.61 -12.97 -11.12
C GLY A 32 -0.70 -14.04 -10.52
N ILE A 33 0.47 -14.26 -11.11
CA ILE A 33 1.47 -15.21 -10.63
C ILE A 33 2.81 -14.47 -10.49
N LEU A 34 3.35 -14.43 -9.28
CA LEU A 34 4.70 -13.95 -8.98
C LEU A 34 5.52 -15.11 -8.41
N GLU A 35 6.53 -15.56 -9.14
CA GLU A 35 7.43 -16.64 -8.72
C GLU A 35 8.88 -16.15 -8.69
N ALA A 36 9.50 -16.18 -7.51
CA ALA A 36 10.92 -15.93 -7.32
C ALA A 36 11.68 -17.22 -7.02
N GLY A 37 12.76 -17.46 -7.78
CA GLY A 37 13.65 -18.59 -7.56
C GLY A 37 14.48 -18.48 -6.27
N ALA A 38 14.59 -17.28 -5.69
CA ALA A 38 15.13 -17.01 -4.37
C ALA A 38 14.10 -16.14 -3.60
N ASP A 39 14.31 -14.83 -3.47
CA ASP A 39 13.51 -13.99 -2.57
C ASP A 39 12.58 -13.02 -3.31
N ILE A 40 11.46 -12.65 -2.67
CA ILE A 40 10.70 -11.44 -3.04
C ILE A 40 11.04 -10.37 -2.02
N THR A 41 11.64 -9.27 -2.49
CA THR A 41 12.20 -8.23 -1.60
C THR A 41 11.82 -6.83 -2.08
N THR A 42 12.40 -5.82 -1.44
CA THR A 42 12.35 -4.42 -1.87
C THR A 42 13.75 -3.83 -2.02
N ASN A 43 13.87 -2.68 -2.67
CA ASN A 43 15.13 -2.01 -2.91
C ASN A 43 15.04 -0.50 -2.74
N SER A 44 16.19 0.13 -2.92
CA SER A 44 16.41 1.57 -2.75
C SER A 44 15.51 2.45 -3.61
N THR A 45 15.04 1.94 -4.75
CA THR A 45 14.12 2.66 -5.64
C THR A 45 12.71 2.78 -5.06
N ARG A 46 12.44 2.09 -3.95
CA ARG A 46 11.21 2.17 -3.17
C ARG A 46 11.35 2.97 -1.89
N SER A 47 12.42 3.77 -1.76
CA SER A 47 12.56 4.69 -0.64
C SER A 47 11.57 5.87 -0.75
N PRO A 48 10.81 6.20 0.31
CA PRO A 48 9.97 7.41 0.35
C PRO A 48 10.78 8.72 0.16
N SER A 49 12.09 8.67 0.34
CA SER A 49 13.00 9.79 0.09
C SER A 49 13.61 9.83 -1.31
N LEU A 50 13.23 8.92 -2.21
CA LEU A 50 13.80 8.87 -3.55
C LEU A 50 13.60 10.21 -4.27
N GLY A 51 14.66 10.71 -4.91
CA GLY A 51 14.69 11.99 -5.62
C GLY A 51 15.05 13.20 -4.73
N LEU A 52 15.12 13.05 -3.41
CA LEU A 52 15.60 14.10 -2.52
C LEU A 52 17.13 14.10 -2.45
N ILE A 53 17.71 15.30 -2.63
CA ILE A 53 19.15 15.51 -2.50
C ILE A 53 19.40 16.21 -1.16
N GLY A 54 19.93 15.47 -0.19
CA GLY A 54 20.27 16.03 1.13
C GLY A 54 21.57 16.85 1.11
N ASN A 55 22.54 16.41 0.32
CA ASN A 55 23.84 17.05 0.18
C ASN A 55 24.36 16.84 -1.25
N LEU A 56 24.79 17.90 -1.93
CA LEU A 56 25.33 17.78 -3.30
C LEU A 56 26.61 16.92 -3.37
N ASN A 57 27.37 16.82 -2.27
CA ASN A 57 28.57 15.99 -2.16
C ASN A 57 28.27 14.54 -1.77
N ASN A 58 27.05 14.27 -1.29
CA ASN A 58 26.57 12.93 -0.97
C ASN A 58 25.06 12.88 -1.26
N PRO A 59 24.65 12.76 -2.52
CA PRO A 59 23.23 12.82 -2.89
C PRO A 59 22.41 11.69 -2.25
N ASP A 60 23.05 10.54 -1.98
CA ASP A 60 22.44 9.40 -1.29
C ASP A 60 22.27 9.60 0.22
N SER A 61 22.78 10.69 0.81
CA SER A 61 22.72 10.92 2.26
C SER A 61 21.30 11.07 2.80
N PHE A 62 20.32 11.36 1.94
CA PHE A 62 18.92 11.49 2.32
C PHE A 62 18.14 10.17 2.17
N ARG A 63 18.79 9.11 1.64
CA ARG A 63 18.15 7.81 1.43
C ARG A 63 17.84 7.16 2.77
N LEU A 64 16.55 6.99 3.02
CA LEU A 64 16.05 6.38 4.26
C LEU A 64 16.41 4.89 4.38
N ASP A 65 16.35 4.40 5.60
CA ASP A 65 16.60 3.00 6.00
C ASP A 65 15.72 2.00 5.22
N PRO A 66 16.22 0.79 4.88
CA PRO A 66 15.44 -0.25 4.17
C PRO A 66 14.12 -0.66 4.83
N LEU A 67 13.96 -0.50 6.16
CA LEU A 67 12.68 -0.71 6.84
C LEU A 67 11.59 0.24 6.36
N THR A 68 11.97 1.37 5.75
CA THR A 68 11.04 2.36 5.22
C THR A 68 10.66 2.16 3.76
N TRP A 69 11.36 1.27 3.04
CA TRP A 69 11.14 1.09 1.62
C TRP A 69 9.84 0.35 1.36
N LEU A 70 9.04 0.85 0.40
CA LEU A 70 7.78 0.24 0.02
C LEU A 70 8.03 -1.18 -0.52
N PRO A 71 7.47 -2.23 0.10
CA PRO A 71 7.58 -3.59 -0.40
C PRO A 71 6.99 -3.79 -1.79
N THR A 72 7.16 -5.00 -2.32
CA THR A 72 6.34 -5.46 -3.46
C THR A 72 4.86 -5.30 -3.11
N THR A 73 4.16 -4.44 -3.84
CA THR A 73 2.77 -4.02 -3.55
C THR A 73 1.86 -4.56 -4.64
N LEU A 74 0.68 -5.04 -4.23
CA LEU A 74 -0.31 -5.59 -5.14
C LEU A 74 -1.55 -4.70 -5.15
N PHE A 75 -1.94 -4.26 -6.33
CA PHE A 75 -3.23 -3.65 -6.58
C PHE A 75 -4.17 -4.71 -7.17
N VAL A 76 -5.26 -4.98 -6.48
CA VAL A 76 -6.15 -6.11 -6.76
C VAL A 76 -7.57 -5.59 -6.94
N GLY A 77 -8.17 -5.92 -8.08
CA GLY A 77 -9.59 -5.73 -8.34
C GLY A 77 -10.39 -6.98 -7.98
N LYS A 78 -11.20 -7.46 -8.92
CA LYS A 78 -11.90 -8.75 -8.84
C LYS A 78 -10.99 -9.90 -9.32
N SER A 79 -9.85 -10.04 -8.68
CA SER A 79 -8.78 -10.94 -9.09
C SER A 79 -8.05 -11.57 -7.90
N SER A 80 -7.23 -12.57 -8.18
CA SER A 80 -6.34 -13.17 -7.19
C SER A 80 -4.88 -13.15 -7.64
N PHE A 81 -3.97 -13.16 -6.67
CA PHE A 81 -2.53 -13.32 -6.89
C PHE A 81 -2.00 -14.57 -6.17
N ASP A 82 -1.27 -15.42 -6.88
CA ASP A 82 -0.41 -16.45 -6.32
C ASP A 82 1.04 -15.93 -6.29
N VAL A 83 1.59 -15.83 -5.09
CA VAL A 83 2.92 -15.26 -4.84
C VAL A 83 3.76 -16.30 -4.14
N SER A 84 4.91 -16.64 -4.73
CA SER A 84 5.80 -17.65 -4.18
C SER A 84 7.27 -17.26 -4.27
N ALA A 85 8.02 -17.65 -3.24
CA ALA A 85 9.46 -17.50 -3.13
C ALA A 85 10.07 -18.79 -2.59
N ARG A 86 11.30 -19.11 -3.01
CA ARG A 86 12.04 -20.22 -2.37
C ARG A 86 12.65 -19.80 -1.04
N GLY A 87 13.08 -18.55 -0.92
CA GLY A 87 13.58 -17.94 0.31
C GLY A 87 12.55 -16.98 0.88
N ASP A 88 13.01 -15.82 1.35
CA ASP A 88 12.17 -14.86 2.05
C ASP A 88 11.18 -14.15 1.11
N LEU A 89 9.99 -13.86 1.63
CA LEU A 89 8.93 -13.19 0.90
C LEU A 89 8.45 -11.95 1.67
N LEU A 90 8.86 -10.78 1.21
CA LEU A 90 8.42 -9.48 1.72
C LEU A 90 7.32 -8.89 0.82
N LEU A 91 6.10 -8.86 1.33
CA LEU A 91 4.93 -8.29 0.65
C LEU A 91 4.42 -7.05 1.38
N GLY A 92 3.94 -6.09 0.60
CA GLY A 92 3.32 -4.86 1.06
C GLY A 92 1.81 -4.95 1.06
N PRO A 93 1.14 -3.78 1.04
CA PRO A 93 -0.31 -3.72 0.96
C PRO A 93 -0.87 -4.43 -0.29
N VAL A 94 -1.98 -5.12 -0.11
CA VAL A 94 -2.78 -5.75 -1.17
C VAL A 94 -4.12 -5.02 -1.23
N THR A 95 -4.22 -3.95 -2.00
CA THR A 95 -5.32 -2.99 -1.89
C THR A 95 -6.00 -2.71 -3.23
N ASN A 96 -7.15 -2.05 -3.22
CA ASN A 96 -7.85 -1.66 -4.43
C ASN A 96 -7.50 -0.21 -4.84
N PRO A 97 -6.94 0.01 -6.03
CA PRO A 97 -6.47 1.34 -6.43
C PRO A 97 -7.63 2.34 -6.66
N PHE A 98 -8.86 1.89 -6.91
CA PHE A 98 -10.01 2.76 -7.14
C PHE A 98 -10.63 3.34 -5.85
N LEU A 99 -10.17 2.87 -4.69
CA LEU A 99 -10.45 3.47 -3.38
C LEU A 99 -9.39 4.52 -2.99
N LEU A 100 -8.28 4.62 -3.70
CA LEU A 100 -7.17 5.51 -3.37
C LEU A 100 -7.29 6.85 -4.11
N PRO A 101 -6.52 7.88 -3.68
CA PRO A 101 -6.49 9.17 -4.37
C PRO A 101 -6.24 9.05 -5.86
N GLN A 102 -7.06 9.75 -6.64
CA GLN A 102 -6.91 9.77 -8.09
C GLN A 102 -5.73 10.65 -8.52
N SER A 103 -5.11 10.30 -9.66
CA SER A 103 -4.10 11.13 -10.30
C SER A 103 -4.69 12.47 -10.77
N VAL A 104 -3.86 13.51 -10.86
CA VAL A 104 -4.21 14.82 -11.43
C VAL A 104 -4.79 14.73 -12.85
N ASN A 105 -4.42 13.67 -13.60
CA ASN A 105 -4.92 13.42 -14.95
C ASN A 105 -6.38 12.91 -14.97
N ASN A 106 -6.92 12.45 -13.84
CA ASN A 106 -8.31 12.01 -13.69
C ASN A 106 -9.18 13.14 -13.07
N ARG A 107 -9.02 14.36 -13.62
CA ARG A 107 -9.76 15.61 -13.32
C ARG A 107 -10.05 15.89 -11.84
N PHE A 108 -9.37 16.90 -11.29
CA PHE A 108 -9.47 17.22 -9.86
C PHE A 108 -10.86 17.63 -9.31
N TYR A 109 -11.80 18.07 -10.15
CA TYR A 109 -13.13 18.55 -9.71
C TYR A 109 -14.17 17.44 -9.51
N TYR A 110 -14.01 16.33 -10.22
CA TYR A 110 -14.99 15.24 -10.26
C TYR A 110 -14.26 13.98 -9.84
N LYS A 111 -14.47 13.57 -8.60
CA LYS A 111 -13.78 12.42 -8.02
C LYS A 111 -14.78 11.30 -7.84
N THR A 112 -14.34 10.09 -8.16
CA THR A 112 -15.20 8.90 -8.11
C THR A 112 -14.41 7.77 -7.48
N TYR A 113 -14.89 7.28 -6.35
CA TYR A 113 -14.26 6.22 -5.59
C TYR A 113 -15.16 5.01 -5.51
N PHE A 114 -14.59 3.83 -5.72
CA PHE A 114 -15.30 2.56 -5.63
C PHE A 114 -14.30 1.42 -5.40
N SER A 115 -14.79 0.33 -4.81
CA SER A 115 -14.08 -0.93 -4.72
C SER A 115 -14.45 -1.78 -5.91
N THR A 116 -13.47 -2.50 -6.47
CA THR A 116 -13.71 -3.58 -7.43
C THR A 116 -13.41 -4.97 -6.85
N PHE A 117 -13.17 -5.07 -5.53
CA PHE A 117 -13.02 -6.38 -4.89
C PHE A 117 -14.24 -7.27 -5.13
N GLY A 118 -13.97 -8.46 -5.63
CA GLY A 118 -14.89 -9.59 -5.62
C GLY A 118 -14.85 -10.34 -4.29
N ALA A 119 -15.80 -11.25 -4.10
CA ALA A 119 -15.89 -12.05 -2.87
C ALA A 119 -14.68 -12.99 -2.66
N ASP A 120 -14.05 -13.39 -3.76
CA ASP A 120 -12.89 -14.26 -3.87
C ASP A 120 -11.56 -13.52 -4.13
N SER A 121 -11.59 -12.18 -4.14
CA SER A 121 -10.39 -11.39 -4.40
C SER A 121 -9.38 -11.53 -3.27
N GLY A 122 -8.11 -11.65 -3.63
CA GLY A 122 -7.13 -11.97 -2.61
C GLY A 122 -5.72 -12.20 -3.09
N VAL A 123 -4.92 -12.65 -2.13
CA VAL A 123 -3.56 -13.09 -2.34
C VAL A 123 -3.33 -14.41 -1.63
N ASN A 124 -2.62 -15.31 -2.30
CA ASN A 124 -2.09 -16.54 -1.76
C ASN A 124 -0.57 -16.46 -1.79
N ILE A 125 0.05 -16.61 -0.62
CA ILE A 125 1.46 -16.32 -0.37
C ILE A 125 2.14 -17.57 0.14
N SER A 126 3.25 -17.96 -0.47
CA SER A 126 4.05 -19.11 -0.02
C SER A 126 5.54 -18.82 -0.02
N SER A 127 6.20 -19.10 1.10
CA SER A 127 7.65 -19.26 1.17
C SER A 127 7.99 -20.72 1.47
N LEU A 128 8.90 -21.29 0.68
CA LEU A 128 9.31 -22.68 0.84
C LEU A 128 10.36 -22.87 1.95
N GLY A 129 11.34 -21.98 2.04
CA GLY A 129 12.51 -22.12 2.91
C GLY A 129 12.90 -20.85 3.65
N GLY A 130 12.00 -19.87 3.75
CA GLY A 130 12.24 -18.62 4.44
C GLY A 130 10.99 -18.10 5.14
N ASP A 131 11.07 -16.83 5.53
CA ASP A 131 10.00 -16.14 6.22
C ASP A 131 9.01 -15.49 5.24
N VAL A 132 7.76 -15.33 5.67
CA VAL A 132 6.79 -14.45 5.01
C VAL A 132 6.61 -13.19 5.86
N THR A 133 6.92 -12.03 5.30
CA THR A 133 6.73 -10.74 5.98
C THR A 133 5.65 -9.91 5.27
N LEU A 134 4.57 -9.60 5.98
CA LEU A 134 3.51 -8.71 5.53
C LEU A 134 3.71 -7.32 6.15
N ARG A 135 4.23 -6.38 5.36
CA ARG A 135 4.58 -5.02 5.80
C ARG A 135 3.58 -3.99 5.33
N ASN A 136 2.75 -3.52 6.25
CA ASN A 136 1.71 -2.52 6.04
C ASN A 136 1.97 -1.19 6.76
N SER A 137 2.91 -1.15 7.71
CA SER A 137 3.26 0.07 8.45
C SER A 137 4.74 0.44 8.35
N VAL A 138 5.01 1.73 8.55
CA VAL A 138 6.36 2.30 8.59
C VAL A 138 6.43 3.43 9.60
N THR A 139 7.58 3.60 10.25
CA THR A 139 7.93 4.81 11.00
C THR A 139 9.04 5.55 10.27
N LEU A 140 8.77 6.79 9.84
CA LEU A 140 9.78 7.66 9.21
C LEU A 140 10.66 8.33 10.30
N PRO A 141 11.91 8.75 10.00
CA PRO A 141 12.83 9.29 11.00
C PRO A 141 12.29 10.48 11.80
N THR A 142 11.51 11.34 11.16
CA THR A 142 10.90 12.53 11.78
C THR A 142 9.56 12.23 12.47
N SER A 143 9.14 10.96 12.54
CA SER A 143 7.89 10.53 13.19
C SER A 143 8.19 9.71 14.44
N SER A 144 7.35 9.85 15.46
CA SER A 144 7.40 9.03 16.67
C SER A 144 6.43 7.83 16.62
N SER A 145 5.51 7.78 15.65
CA SER A 145 4.49 6.74 15.54
C SER A 145 4.49 6.08 14.15
N PRO A 146 4.14 4.78 14.06
CA PRO A 146 3.92 4.10 12.79
C PRO A 146 2.71 4.67 12.04
N GLN A 147 2.78 4.68 10.73
CA GLN A 147 1.68 4.99 9.81
C GLN A 147 1.63 3.96 8.69
N ASN A 148 0.59 3.96 7.86
CA ASN A 148 0.51 3.03 6.73
C ASN A 148 1.65 3.30 5.72
N ILE A 149 2.29 2.24 5.22
CA ILE A 149 3.45 2.39 4.35
C ILE A 149 3.11 2.96 2.96
N LEU A 150 1.92 2.64 2.44
CA LEU A 150 1.42 3.19 1.19
C LEU A 150 0.96 4.64 1.35
N GLU A 151 0.42 5.01 2.52
CA GLU A 151 0.18 6.42 2.88
C GLU A 151 1.50 7.20 2.89
N ALA A 152 2.53 6.71 3.60
CA ALA A 152 3.84 7.36 3.67
C ALA A 152 4.50 7.52 2.29
N TRP A 153 4.38 6.50 1.43
CA TRP A 153 4.82 6.57 0.04
C TRP A 153 4.04 7.64 -0.74
N SER A 154 2.71 7.67 -0.64
CA SER A 154 1.86 8.62 -1.37
C SER A 154 2.12 10.07 -0.95
N VAL A 155 2.27 10.32 0.35
CA VAL A 155 2.62 11.62 0.95
C VAL A 155 3.94 12.20 0.43
N THR A 156 4.90 11.34 0.06
CA THR A 156 6.25 11.75 -0.32
C THR A 156 6.45 11.73 -1.83
N GLN A 157 5.93 10.72 -2.51
CA GLN A 157 6.17 10.48 -3.93
C GLN A 157 5.03 10.95 -4.84
N GLN A 158 3.82 11.22 -4.33
CA GLN A 158 2.65 11.54 -5.16
C GLN A 158 1.89 12.81 -4.76
N GLU A 159 1.89 13.17 -3.48
CA GLU A 159 1.20 14.37 -2.96
C GLU A 159 1.89 15.65 -3.42
N PHE A 160 1.06 16.61 -3.87
CA PHE A 160 1.49 17.98 -4.06
C PHE A 160 1.09 18.85 -2.88
N ARG A 161 2.06 19.42 -2.18
CA ARG A 161 1.82 20.30 -1.04
C ARG A 161 2.67 21.56 -1.19
N VAL A 162 2.04 22.72 -1.09
CA VAL A 162 2.72 24.02 -1.03
C VAL A 162 2.43 24.60 0.35
N SER A 163 3.42 24.59 1.22
CA SER A 163 3.25 25.05 2.61
C SER A 163 4.58 25.56 3.14
N GLY A 164 4.83 26.86 2.93
CA GLY A 164 5.76 27.70 3.69
C GLY A 164 7.06 27.04 4.18
N GLY A 165 7.74 26.26 3.34
CA GLY A 165 9.03 25.65 3.67
C GLY A 165 9.14 24.13 3.48
N THR A 166 8.06 23.40 3.20
CA THR A 166 8.12 21.97 2.81
C THR A 166 7.25 21.72 1.58
N ASP A 167 7.68 22.30 0.47
CA ASP A 167 7.01 22.10 -0.81
C ASP A 167 7.32 20.68 -1.34
N ARG A 168 6.27 19.93 -1.64
CA ARG A 168 6.35 18.58 -2.20
C ARG A 168 5.66 18.59 -3.54
N ALA A 169 6.34 18.08 -4.56
CA ALA A 169 5.83 18.01 -5.92
C ALA A 169 6.15 16.67 -6.57
N SER A 170 5.98 15.57 -5.82
CA SER A 170 6.28 14.20 -6.27
C SER A 170 7.76 14.03 -6.64
N PHE A 171 8.61 13.75 -5.65
CA PHE A 171 10.08 13.90 -5.75
C PHE A 171 10.75 13.20 -6.93
N TYR A 172 10.27 12.01 -7.33
CA TYR A 172 10.87 11.24 -8.41
C TYR A 172 9.95 11.04 -9.62
N GLN A 173 8.63 10.97 -9.40
CA GLN A 173 7.65 10.59 -10.43
C GLN A 173 6.52 11.63 -10.55
N PRO A 174 6.79 12.82 -11.11
CA PRO A 174 5.81 13.90 -11.21
C PRO A 174 4.57 13.55 -12.04
N TRP A 175 4.66 12.57 -12.95
CA TRP A 175 3.52 12.08 -13.72
C TRP A 175 2.55 11.20 -12.90
N LEU A 176 2.96 10.74 -11.72
CA LEU A 176 2.09 10.02 -10.76
C LEU A 176 1.48 10.95 -9.70
N ARG A 177 1.57 12.26 -9.91
CA ARG A 177 1.02 13.26 -8.99
C ARG A 177 -0.49 13.08 -8.78
N LEU A 178 -0.92 13.23 -7.53
CA LEU A 178 -2.33 13.16 -7.14
C LEU A 178 -3.09 14.45 -7.48
N ALA A 179 -4.40 14.30 -7.66
CA ALA A 179 -5.35 15.41 -7.65
C ALA A 179 -5.63 15.95 -6.23
N GLU A 180 -5.04 15.32 -5.21
CA GLU A 180 -5.19 15.68 -3.80
C GLU A 180 -3.99 16.48 -3.28
N THR A 181 -4.26 17.49 -2.44
CA THR A 181 -3.23 18.22 -1.67
C THR A 181 -3.00 17.68 -0.26
N SER A 182 -3.70 16.60 0.10
CA SER A 182 -3.49 15.83 1.32
C SER A 182 -4.12 14.46 1.14
N VAL A 183 -3.44 13.41 1.59
CA VAL A 183 -3.96 12.04 1.55
C VAL A 183 -4.55 11.57 2.90
N VAL A 184 -4.55 12.44 3.93
CA VAL A 184 -5.13 12.15 5.24
C VAL A 184 -6.57 11.63 5.18
N PRO A 185 -7.47 12.13 4.30
CA PRO A 185 -8.82 11.60 4.17
C PRO A 185 -8.89 10.11 3.79
N PHE A 186 -7.83 9.54 3.22
CA PHE A 186 -7.76 8.18 2.67
C PHE A 186 -7.09 7.18 3.61
N ARG A 187 -6.73 7.57 4.84
CA ARG A 187 -6.02 6.72 5.81
C ARG A 187 -6.64 5.33 5.99
N THR A 188 -7.96 5.29 6.19
CA THR A 188 -8.70 4.04 6.33
C THR A 188 -8.61 3.19 5.05
N LEU A 189 -8.65 3.83 3.89
CA LEU A 189 -8.63 3.16 2.58
C LEU A 189 -7.24 2.60 2.26
N TYR A 190 -6.15 3.28 2.66
CA TYR A 190 -4.79 2.72 2.57
C TYR A 190 -4.59 1.46 3.42
N SER A 191 -5.34 1.33 4.53
CA SER A 191 -5.29 0.14 5.37
C SER A 191 -6.19 -1.00 4.89
N LEU A 192 -7.12 -0.73 3.98
CA LEU A 192 -8.09 -1.71 3.51
C LEU A 192 -7.45 -2.63 2.48
N GLN A 193 -7.47 -3.92 2.78
CA GLN A 193 -6.86 -4.96 1.98
C GLN A 193 -7.89 -5.88 1.33
N ALA A 194 -7.44 -6.70 0.38
CA ALA A 194 -8.26 -7.72 -0.24
C ALA A 194 -8.91 -8.65 0.80
N PRO A 195 -10.12 -9.16 0.53
CA PRO A 195 -10.87 -9.94 1.50
C PRO A 195 -10.23 -11.29 1.86
N THR A 196 -9.44 -11.87 0.94
CA THR A 196 -8.74 -13.13 1.16
C THR A 196 -7.23 -12.93 1.23
N VAL A 197 -6.61 -13.36 2.32
CA VAL A 197 -5.16 -13.39 2.50
C VAL A 197 -4.79 -14.75 3.09
N THR A 198 -4.11 -15.57 2.30
CA THR A 198 -3.51 -16.83 2.76
C THR A 198 -1.99 -16.70 2.71
N ALA A 199 -1.32 -17.05 3.81
CA ALA A 199 0.13 -17.02 3.91
C ALA A 199 0.66 -18.30 4.53
N SER A 200 1.61 -18.93 3.85
CA SER A 200 2.29 -20.14 4.31
C SER A 200 3.81 -19.94 4.31
N ALA A 201 4.43 -20.04 5.48
CA ALA A 201 5.89 -20.17 5.64
C ALA A 201 6.20 -21.62 6.02
N LEU A 202 6.69 -22.41 5.06
CA LEU A 202 6.82 -23.86 5.22
C LEU A 202 8.01 -24.29 6.09
N ASP A 203 8.95 -23.39 6.34
CA ASP A 203 10.11 -23.61 7.24
C ASP A 203 10.28 -22.44 8.23
N GLY A 204 10.07 -21.20 7.79
CA GLY A 204 10.24 -20.00 8.60
C GLY A 204 9.00 -19.49 9.35
N ASP A 205 9.07 -18.22 9.70
CA ASP A 205 8.07 -17.47 10.44
C ASP A 205 7.14 -16.66 9.52
N ILE A 206 5.95 -16.31 10.01
CA ILE A 206 5.11 -15.25 9.45
C ILE A 206 5.25 -14.00 10.31
N ASN A 207 5.76 -12.92 9.72
CA ASN A 207 5.98 -11.64 10.37
C ASN A 207 4.93 -10.63 9.92
N LEU A 208 4.13 -10.12 10.86
CA LEU A 208 3.10 -9.12 10.60
C LEU A 208 3.60 -7.74 11.08
N GLN A 209 3.66 -6.78 10.17
CA GLN A 209 4.10 -5.41 10.48
C GLN A 209 2.98 -4.41 10.15
N GLY A 210 2.31 -3.93 11.19
CA GLY A 210 1.19 -2.99 11.09
C GLY A 210 -0.17 -3.67 11.07
N SER A 211 -1.20 -2.89 10.70
CA SER A 211 -2.58 -3.38 10.67
C SER A 211 -2.93 -4.02 9.34
N LEU A 212 -3.57 -5.19 9.40
CA LEU A 212 -4.22 -5.87 8.30
C LEU A 212 -5.74 -5.73 8.46
N THR A 213 -6.36 -4.83 7.71
CA THR A 213 -7.82 -4.66 7.71
C THR A 213 -8.39 -5.24 6.43
N LEU A 214 -9.10 -6.35 6.53
CA LEU A 214 -9.64 -7.05 5.36
C LEU A 214 -10.97 -6.45 4.92
N TYR A 215 -11.16 -6.36 3.60
CA TYR A 215 -12.43 -5.97 3.00
C TYR A 215 -13.55 -6.94 3.43
N PRO A 216 -14.77 -6.45 3.74
CA PRO A 216 -15.87 -7.33 4.08
C PRO A 216 -16.24 -8.23 2.89
N SER A 217 -16.29 -9.54 3.08
CA SER A 217 -16.66 -10.49 2.03
C SER A 217 -17.40 -11.68 2.62
N PRO A 218 -18.44 -12.21 1.92
CA PRO A 218 -19.16 -13.41 2.36
C PRO A 218 -18.30 -14.68 2.30
N THR A 219 -17.20 -14.67 1.54
CA THR A 219 -16.29 -15.81 1.34
C THR A 219 -14.82 -15.44 1.59
N GLY A 220 -14.56 -14.27 2.19
CA GLY A 220 -13.21 -13.83 2.53
C GLY A 220 -12.57 -14.76 3.55
N GLN A 221 -11.27 -15.03 3.40
CA GLN A 221 -10.54 -15.94 4.27
C GLN A 221 -9.23 -15.30 4.74
N LEU A 222 -8.93 -15.44 6.04
CA LEU A 222 -7.60 -15.24 6.57
C LEU A 222 -7.01 -16.58 6.98
N GLU A 223 -5.85 -16.92 6.44
CA GLU A 223 -5.12 -18.13 6.83
C GLU A 223 -3.64 -17.82 6.97
N LEU A 224 -3.06 -18.14 8.13
CA LEU A 224 -1.63 -17.95 8.42
C LEU A 224 -1.10 -19.29 8.94
N VAL A 225 -0.18 -19.90 8.19
CA VAL A 225 0.45 -21.17 8.54
C VAL A 225 1.97 -20.96 8.53
N ALA A 226 2.59 -21.03 9.72
CA ALA A 226 4.03 -20.93 9.87
C ALA A 226 4.56 -22.23 10.47
N ALA A 227 5.69 -22.72 9.97
CA ALA A 227 6.41 -23.83 10.60
C ALA A 227 7.09 -23.39 11.90
N GLY A 228 7.61 -22.15 11.94
CA GLY A 228 8.13 -21.52 13.15
C GLY A 228 7.02 -20.89 13.99
N GLY A 229 6.78 -19.59 13.79
CA GLY A 229 5.81 -18.81 14.54
C GLY A 229 5.15 -17.69 13.75
N VAL A 230 4.07 -17.14 14.31
CA VAL A 230 3.40 -15.94 13.80
C VAL A 230 3.75 -14.76 14.72
N ASN A 231 4.58 -13.85 14.23
CA ASN A 231 5.14 -12.74 14.99
C ASN A 231 4.40 -11.43 14.71
N GLY A 232 3.69 -10.93 15.72
CA GLY A 232 2.98 -9.64 15.64
C GLY A 232 3.78 -8.43 16.10
N LEU A 233 5.02 -8.57 16.59
CA LEU A 233 5.83 -7.44 17.07
C LEU A 233 7.05 -7.29 16.17
N GLN A 234 7.07 -6.24 15.35
CA GLN A 234 8.12 -6.01 14.35
C GLN A 234 8.65 -4.57 14.40
N PRO A 235 9.93 -4.34 14.03
CA PRO A 235 10.44 -2.99 13.85
C PRO A 235 9.82 -2.36 12.60
N THR A 236 9.36 -1.12 12.73
CA THR A 236 8.69 -0.37 11.64
C THR A 236 9.57 0.69 10.99
N GLY A 237 10.76 0.91 11.54
CA GLY A 237 11.67 1.94 11.09
C GLY A 237 12.49 2.50 12.26
N ILE A 238 13.27 3.52 11.96
CA ILE A 238 14.15 4.20 12.90
C ILE A 238 13.61 5.63 13.07
N SER A 239 13.51 6.09 14.32
CA SER A 239 13.05 7.44 14.67
C SER A 239 14.15 8.21 15.38
N ASP A 240 14.36 9.46 14.97
CA ASP A 240 15.32 10.40 15.57
C ASP A 240 14.63 11.35 16.56
N THR A 241 13.31 11.25 16.69
CA THR A 241 12.49 12.19 17.49
C THR A 241 11.99 11.59 18.79
N ARG A 242 12.10 10.27 19.00
CA ARG A 242 11.70 9.62 20.26
C ARG A 242 12.65 9.94 21.42
N PHE A 243 13.94 10.08 21.15
CA PHE A 243 14.95 10.44 22.13
C PHE A 243 15.87 11.50 21.55
N ILE A 244 16.09 12.59 22.29
CA ILE A 244 16.92 13.71 21.82
C ILE A 244 18.35 13.21 21.56
N GLY A 245 18.81 13.35 20.33
CA GLY A 245 20.18 13.01 19.92
C GLY A 245 20.44 11.51 19.73
N GLN A 246 19.40 10.67 19.66
CA GLN A 246 19.54 9.23 19.40
C GLN A 246 18.52 8.71 18.39
N SER A 247 19.02 7.91 17.45
CA SER A 247 18.20 7.14 16.50
C SER A 247 17.84 5.79 17.11
N VAL A 248 16.55 5.48 17.25
CA VAL A 248 16.09 4.21 17.85
C VAL A 248 15.11 3.46 16.95
N TYR A 249 15.15 2.13 17.01
CA TYR A 249 14.14 1.29 16.37
C TYR A 249 12.77 1.49 17.02
N VAL A 250 11.75 1.70 16.19
CA VAL A 250 10.37 1.80 16.62
C VAL A 250 9.67 0.47 16.38
N TRP A 251 9.33 -0.21 17.47
CA TRP A 251 8.58 -1.47 17.44
C TRP A 251 7.08 -1.19 17.48
N SER A 252 6.32 -1.92 16.66
CA SER A 252 4.86 -1.83 16.67
C SER A 252 4.23 -3.22 16.69
N SER A 253 3.14 -3.35 17.44
CA SER A 253 2.28 -4.52 17.37
C SER A 253 1.42 -4.49 16.10
N ALA A 254 1.24 -5.63 15.49
CA ALA A 254 0.29 -5.87 14.42
C ALA A 254 -1.12 -5.98 14.97
N SER A 255 -2.09 -5.63 14.14
CA SER A 255 -3.50 -5.91 14.40
C SER A 255 -4.12 -6.49 13.15
N VAL A 256 -5.08 -7.39 13.33
CA VAL A 256 -5.84 -7.99 12.25
C VAL A 256 -7.30 -7.64 12.50
N ASN A 257 -7.93 -6.99 11.52
CA ASN A 257 -9.34 -6.64 11.55
C ASN A 257 -10.04 -7.39 10.42
N VAL A 258 -10.94 -8.29 10.79
CA VAL A 258 -11.82 -9.00 9.86
C VAL A 258 -13.19 -8.36 9.97
N SER A 259 -13.75 -7.90 8.86
CA SER A 259 -15.02 -7.16 8.87
C SER A 259 -16.22 -8.09 8.65
N ASP A 260 -17.22 -7.95 9.51
CA ASP A 260 -18.57 -8.51 9.36
C ASP A 260 -19.55 -7.53 8.71
N ALA A 261 -19.07 -6.37 8.27
CA ALA A 261 -19.90 -5.36 7.63
C ALA A 261 -20.48 -5.90 6.32
N ASN A 262 -21.65 -5.38 5.93
CA ASN A 262 -22.22 -5.71 4.63
C ASN A 262 -21.27 -5.20 3.52
N PRO A 263 -20.75 -6.06 2.61
CA PRO A 263 -19.88 -5.64 1.52
C PRO A 263 -20.50 -4.55 0.62
N SER A 264 -21.84 -4.50 0.55
CA SER A 264 -22.55 -3.46 -0.21
C SER A 264 -22.55 -2.08 0.46
N SER A 265 -21.99 -1.95 1.67
CA SER A 265 -21.80 -0.65 2.33
C SER A 265 -20.60 0.12 1.78
N VAL A 266 -19.65 -0.58 1.13
CA VAL A 266 -18.53 0.05 0.44
C VAL A 266 -18.96 0.41 -0.98
N PRO A 267 -18.60 1.60 -1.51
CA PRO A 267 -19.00 1.99 -2.85
C PRO A 267 -18.54 0.99 -3.91
N SER A 268 -19.39 0.72 -4.89
CA SER A 268 -19.13 -0.27 -5.96
C SER A 268 -19.14 0.42 -7.33
N PRO A 269 -18.70 -0.24 -8.42
CA PRO A 269 -18.71 0.37 -9.75
C PRO A 269 -20.13 0.74 -10.22
N LEU A 270 -21.15 0.04 -9.70
CA LEU A 270 -22.56 0.29 -10.01
C LEU A 270 -23.19 1.39 -9.15
N SER A 271 -22.60 1.70 -8.00
CA SER A 271 -23.02 2.77 -7.10
C SER A 271 -21.77 3.44 -6.51
N PRO A 272 -20.98 4.15 -7.33
CA PRO A 272 -19.72 4.70 -6.89
C PRO A 272 -19.94 5.92 -6.02
N PHE A 273 -19.02 6.17 -5.08
CA PHE A 273 -19.02 7.40 -4.32
C PHE A 273 -18.53 8.52 -5.21
N SER A 274 -19.45 9.37 -5.65
CA SER A 274 -19.16 10.52 -6.49
C SER A 274 -19.12 11.77 -5.61
N TYR A 275 -17.98 12.45 -5.65
CA TYR A 275 -17.77 13.69 -4.94
C TYR A 275 -17.69 14.85 -5.93
N PHE A 276 -18.56 15.84 -5.75
CA PHE A 276 -18.57 17.09 -6.51
C PHE A 276 -18.47 18.28 -5.55
N GLY A 277 -17.50 19.17 -5.79
CA GLY A 277 -17.36 20.43 -5.06
C GLY A 277 -17.85 21.63 -5.88
N ILE A 278 -18.76 22.43 -5.32
CA ILE A 278 -19.06 23.79 -5.81
C ILE A 278 -17.99 24.74 -5.22
N THR A 279 -17.20 25.40 -6.06
CA THR A 279 -15.98 26.13 -5.61
C THR A 279 -16.20 27.61 -5.36
N GLY A 280 -15.58 28.15 -4.28
CA GLY A 280 -15.31 29.58 -4.05
C GLY A 280 -13.85 29.95 -4.31
N SER A 281 -13.47 31.23 -4.17
CA SER A 281 -12.20 31.81 -4.66
C SER A 281 -10.89 31.40 -3.94
N ALA A 282 -10.92 30.44 -3.01
CA ALA A 282 -9.74 30.00 -2.26
C ALA A 282 -9.19 28.66 -2.81
N SER A 283 -8.02 28.69 -3.43
CA SER A 283 -7.41 27.55 -4.14
C SER A 283 -7.09 26.34 -3.25
N THR A 284 -6.79 26.53 -1.96
CA THR A 284 -6.35 25.49 -1.04
C THR A 284 -7.45 24.53 -0.59
N LEU A 285 -8.72 24.94 -0.67
CA LEU A 285 -9.87 24.09 -0.30
C LEU A 285 -10.38 23.24 -1.48
N ASN A 286 -9.92 23.53 -2.70
CA ASN A 286 -10.50 22.98 -3.94
C ASN A 286 -9.90 21.64 -4.38
N SER A 287 -8.82 21.20 -3.75
CA SER A 287 -8.06 19.98 -4.06
C SER A 287 -8.02 19.00 -2.89
N LEU A 288 -8.94 19.13 -1.92
CA LEU A 288 -8.96 18.34 -0.70
C LEU A 288 -10.29 17.59 -0.57
N THR A 289 -10.24 16.26 -0.55
CA THR A 289 -11.40 15.45 -0.13
C THR A 289 -11.70 15.66 1.36
N SER A 290 -12.99 15.73 1.74
CA SER A 290 -13.39 15.87 3.15
C SER A 290 -12.95 14.68 4.00
N SER A 291 -12.57 14.90 5.25
CA SER A 291 -12.28 13.81 6.18
C SER A 291 -13.52 12.94 6.46
N GLY A 292 -13.34 11.63 6.58
CA GLY A 292 -14.41 10.69 6.95
C GLY A 292 -15.49 10.54 5.88
N PHE A 293 -15.12 10.65 4.60
CA PHE A 293 -16.06 10.57 3.48
C PHE A 293 -16.51 9.13 3.15
N LEU A 294 -15.82 8.13 3.71
CA LEU A 294 -16.13 6.70 3.67
C LEU A 294 -15.84 6.07 5.03
#